data_AF-A0A8J2H7C8-F1
#
_entry.id   AF-A0A8J2H7C8-F1
#
_cell.length_a   1.000
_cell.length_b   1.000
_cell.length_c   1.000
_cell.angle_alpha   90.00
_cell.angle_beta   90.00
_cell.angle_gamma   90.00
#
_symmetry.space_group_name_H-M   'P 1'
#
loop_
_entity.id
_entity.type
_entity.pdbx_description
1 polymer ?
#
loop_
_entity_poly.entity_id
_entity_poly.type
_entity_poly.pdbx_seq_one_letter_code
_entity_poly.pdbx_strand_id
1 'polypeptide(L)'
;MHLLYSSAIVIWTLFILQSISQIAVTSCSSSEVKKIEVVTSTTENILLVQLNLIEIKEPLAKSNNYDWHESGDDPNLAKFNSINLISIDEEKLTSDKRCTGNCDLLDDHGRVSARSSNDSDQCPGDLLNCWLEWETEKRQKAQMNVDRTKQRMDCSIYGCWLTPALQKYLEYKEILDHTGNICKCRCHRTYSPDSIDSDKLLDSICFDPVSVDKGFVATGAKFTRRDNVIYLQLRQARLSNGRLTETTKKWIDLKRCSPANTKPVFNSDRNKYLEIKLEDIILPENAVVTGVTLGESVQGRYLNDNLNFDEKRGEVTQRSQCSGSTTYSVFRNYQVKPSTGVSIRENNEFSKSCQSHISFQGSSQDNEKLPYVVPYVDLREIVTESPEAIRGIGWHHRSFPGYGGFLALKIFKKV
;
A
#
# COMPACT_ATOMS: atom_id res chain seq x y z
N MET A 1 -10.89 -46.95 -60.46
CA MET A 1 -11.08 -45.48 -60.52
C MET A 1 -11.70 -44.89 -59.26
N HIS A 2 -12.64 -45.55 -58.57
CA HIS A 2 -13.25 -45.01 -57.33
C HIS A 2 -12.34 -44.92 -56.10
N LEU A 3 -11.31 -45.78 -55.96
CA LEU A 3 -10.40 -45.76 -54.81
C LEU A 3 -9.38 -44.60 -54.83
N LEU A 4 -9.04 -44.06 -56.01
CA LEU A 4 -8.15 -42.91 -56.16
C LEU A 4 -8.85 -41.58 -55.89
N TYR A 5 -10.17 -41.52 -56.12
CA TYR A 5 -10.98 -40.32 -55.83
C TYR A 5 -11.18 -40.12 -54.32
N SER A 6 -11.38 -41.20 -53.56
CA SER A 6 -11.58 -41.13 -52.11
C SER A 6 -10.32 -40.65 -51.37
N SER A 7 -9.14 -41.11 -51.80
CA SER A 7 -7.86 -40.72 -51.20
C SER A 7 -7.47 -39.28 -51.54
N ALA A 8 -7.79 -38.79 -52.74
CA ALA A 8 -7.57 -37.39 -53.10
C ALA A 8 -8.42 -36.41 -52.27
N ILE A 9 -9.68 -36.76 -51.98
CA ILE A 9 -10.59 -35.94 -51.18
C ILE A 9 -10.11 -35.85 -49.72
N VAL A 10 -9.62 -36.95 -49.14
CA VAL A 10 -9.08 -36.99 -47.77
C VAL A 10 -7.80 -36.15 -47.64
N ILE A 11 -6.92 -36.18 -48.65
CA ILE A 11 -5.70 -35.37 -48.65
C ILE A 11 -6.04 -33.88 -48.80
N TRP A 12 -7.02 -33.54 -49.63
CA TRP A 12 -7.48 -32.16 -49.81
C TRP A 12 -8.15 -31.59 -48.55
N THR A 13 -8.96 -32.37 -47.83
CA THR A 13 -9.57 -31.93 -46.57
C THR A 13 -8.55 -31.78 -45.45
N LEU A 14 -7.53 -32.65 -45.37
CA LEU A 14 -6.40 -32.48 -44.45
C LEU A 14 -5.62 -31.18 -44.71
N PHE A 15 -5.36 -30.85 -45.98
CA PHE A 15 -4.69 -29.60 -46.35
C PHE A 15 -5.52 -28.36 -46.01
N ILE A 16 -6.83 -28.41 -46.23
CA ILE A 16 -7.75 -27.32 -45.88
C ILE A 16 -7.81 -27.14 -44.35
N LEU A 17 -7.89 -28.22 -43.57
CA LEU A 17 -7.89 -28.15 -42.10
C LEU A 17 -6.57 -27.61 -41.54
N GLN A 18 -5.44 -27.97 -42.15
CA GLN A 18 -4.12 -27.46 -41.75
C GLN A 18 -3.98 -25.96 -42.11
N SER A 19 -4.58 -25.54 -43.23
CA SER A 19 -4.61 -24.13 -43.64
C SER A 19 -5.57 -23.29 -42.77
N ILE A 20 -6.76 -23.82 -42.43
CA ILE A 20 -7.73 -23.14 -41.56
C ILE A 20 -7.18 -22.99 -40.14
N SER A 21 -6.47 -24.01 -39.61
CA SER A 21 -5.82 -23.89 -38.31
C SER A 21 -4.69 -22.85 -38.32
N GLN A 22 -3.90 -22.75 -39.40
CA GLN A 22 -2.89 -21.69 -39.55
C GLN A 22 -3.52 -20.29 -39.70
N ILE A 23 -4.65 -20.15 -40.41
CA ILE A 23 -5.37 -18.87 -40.58
C ILE A 23 -6.05 -18.42 -39.29
N ALA A 24 -6.62 -19.35 -38.50
CA ALA A 24 -7.20 -19.05 -37.19
C ALA A 24 -6.14 -18.58 -36.19
N VAL A 25 -4.92 -19.13 -36.25
CA VAL A 25 -3.79 -18.73 -35.41
C VAL A 25 -3.18 -17.39 -35.87
N THR A 26 -3.16 -17.08 -37.16
CA THR A 26 -2.58 -15.82 -37.68
C THR A 26 -3.54 -14.62 -37.66
N SER A 27 -4.86 -14.84 -37.64
CA SER A 27 -5.87 -13.75 -37.57
C SER A 27 -6.21 -13.28 -36.14
N CYS A 28 -5.78 -13.99 -35.10
CA CYS A 28 -5.93 -13.59 -33.70
C CYS A 28 -4.63 -12.95 -33.15
N SER A 29 -4.20 -11.81 -33.70
CA SER A 29 -2.90 -11.20 -33.33
C SER A 29 -2.86 -10.46 -31.98
N SER A 30 -3.79 -10.70 -31.06
CA SER A 30 -3.73 -10.07 -29.73
C SER A 30 -4.03 -10.94 -28.51
N SER A 31 -4.55 -12.17 -28.66
CA SER A 31 -4.93 -13.04 -27.53
C SER A 31 -4.31 -14.44 -27.65
N GLU A 32 -3.69 -14.95 -26.58
CA GLU A 32 -3.21 -16.34 -26.50
C GLU A 32 -4.41 -17.31 -26.40
N VAL A 33 -4.82 -17.88 -27.53
CA VAL A 33 -5.81 -18.95 -27.55
C VAL A 33 -5.13 -20.26 -27.16
N LYS A 34 -5.47 -20.83 -25.99
CA LYS A 34 -4.86 -22.07 -25.49
C LYS A 34 -5.45 -23.33 -26.09
N LYS A 35 -6.75 -23.34 -26.40
CA LYS A 35 -7.46 -24.55 -26.82
C LYS A 35 -8.62 -24.22 -27.74
N ILE A 36 -8.57 -24.78 -28.94
CA ILE A 36 -9.67 -24.77 -29.91
C ILE A 36 -10.10 -26.23 -30.09
N GLU A 37 -11.39 -26.50 -29.95
CA GLU A 37 -11.96 -27.79 -30.33
C GLU A 37 -12.69 -27.61 -31.66
N VAL A 38 -12.28 -28.40 -32.66
CA VAL A 38 -12.86 -28.40 -33.99
C VAL A 38 -13.76 -29.62 -34.12
N VAL A 39 -15.06 -29.39 -34.31
CA VAL A 39 -16.01 -30.46 -34.58
C VAL A 39 -16.46 -30.34 -36.03
N THR A 40 -16.23 -31.40 -36.82
CA THR A 40 -16.66 -31.46 -38.22
C THR A 40 -17.79 -32.46 -38.39
N SER A 41 -18.85 -32.07 -39.09
CA SER A 41 -19.89 -32.98 -39.56
C SER A 41 -20.14 -32.80 -41.05
N THR A 42 -20.54 -33.88 -41.72
CA THR A 42 -20.83 -33.88 -43.15
C THR A 42 -22.25 -34.39 -43.39
N THR A 43 -23.04 -33.59 -44.09
CA THR A 43 -24.38 -33.98 -44.57
C THR A 43 -24.57 -33.44 -45.98
N GLU A 44 -24.93 -34.32 -46.92
CA GLU A 44 -25.36 -33.99 -48.29
C GLU A 44 -24.57 -32.86 -48.98
N ASN A 45 -23.26 -33.10 -49.16
CA ASN A 45 -22.30 -32.21 -49.84
C ASN A 45 -21.92 -30.91 -49.10
N ILE A 46 -22.32 -30.75 -47.84
CA ILE A 46 -21.92 -29.60 -47.01
C ILE A 46 -21.06 -30.08 -45.85
N LEU A 47 -19.86 -29.51 -45.74
CA LEU A 47 -18.98 -29.66 -44.58
C LEU A 47 -19.32 -28.55 -43.57
N LEU A 48 -19.88 -28.93 -42.43
CA LEU A 48 -20.09 -28.02 -41.31
C LEU A 48 -18.87 -28.12 -40.38
N VAL A 49 -18.16 -27.00 -40.22
CA VAL A 49 -17.05 -26.86 -39.28
C VAL A 49 -17.53 -25.96 -38.14
N GLN A 50 -17.70 -26.54 -36.96
CA GLN A 50 -18.04 -25.79 -35.76
C GLN A 50 -16.77 -25.60 -34.92
N LEU A 51 -16.41 -24.35 -34.66
CA LEU A 51 -15.28 -23.96 -33.83
C LEU A 51 -15.81 -23.59 -32.44
N ASN A 52 -15.52 -24.43 -31.44
CA ASN A 52 -15.86 -24.15 -30.06
C ASN A 52 -14.63 -23.55 -29.35
N LEU A 53 -14.70 -22.27 -28.99
CA LEU A 53 -13.71 -21.60 -28.15
C LEU A 53 -14.00 -21.90 -26.68
N ILE A 54 -13.14 -22.70 -26.06
CA ILE A 54 -13.35 -23.22 -24.70
C ILE A 54 -12.63 -22.36 -23.65
N GLU A 55 -11.50 -21.76 -24.00
CA GLU A 55 -10.70 -20.98 -23.06
C GLU A 55 -10.05 -19.79 -23.78
N ILE A 56 -10.60 -18.61 -23.52
CA ILE A 56 -9.98 -17.34 -23.88
C ILE A 56 -9.41 -16.79 -22.58
N LYS A 57 -8.09 -16.84 -22.41
CA LYS A 57 -7.46 -15.89 -21.50
C LYS A 57 -7.48 -14.58 -22.26
N GLU A 58 -8.25 -13.62 -21.77
CA GLU A 58 -8.01 -12.25 -22.21
C GLU A 58 -6.50 -12.00 -21.99
N PRO A 59 -5.78 -11.50 -22.99
CA PRO A 59 -4.56 -10.79 -22.66
C PRO A 59 -5.03 -9.74 -21.65
N LEU A 60 -4.59 -9.86 -20.39
CA LEU A 60 -4.74 -8.78 -19.41
C LEU A 60 -4.47 -7.52 -20.20
N ALA A 61 -5.52 -6.69 -20.36
CA ALA A 61 -5.50 -5.51 -21.22
C ALA A 61 -4.11 -4.95 -21.13
N LYS A 62 -3.40 -4.82 -22.27
CA LYS A 62 -2.03 -4.29 -22.33
C LYS A 62 -2.05 -3.00 -21.52
N SER A 63 -1.76 -3.16 -20.22
CA SER A 63 -1.52 -2.10 -19.28
C SER A 63 -0.28 -1.56 -19.89
N ASN A 64 -0.42 -0.41 -20.55
CA ASN A 64 0.70 0.31 -21.13
C ASN A 64 1.86 0.11 -20.18
N ASN A 65 2.91 -0.47 -20.74
CA ASN A 65 4.16 -0.79 -20.10
C ASN A 65 4.82 0.54 -19.75
N TYR A 66 4.18 1.32 -18.87
CA TYR A 66 4.75 2.44 -18.19
C TYR A 66 5.80 1.82 -17.30
N ASP A 67 7.04 2.06 -17.67
CA ASP A 67 8.20 1.87 -16.84
C ASP A 67 7.89 2.37 -15.43
N TRP A 68 7.73 1.43 -14.50
CA TRP A 68 7.67 1.69 -13.06
C TRP A 68 9.08 2.01 -12.51
N HIS A 69 9.93 2.61 -13.33
CA HIS A 69 11.28 2.96 -12.93
C HIS A 69 11.23 4.04 -11.86
N GLU A 70 12.00 3.81 -10.79
CA GLU A 70 12.16 4.61 -9.58
C GLU A 70 12.83 5.98 -9.82
N SER A 71 12.67 6.55 -11.01
CA SER A 71 13.24 7.85 -11.41
C SER A 71 12.14 8.75 -11.96
N GLY A 72 11.25 9.15 -11.06
CA GLY A 72 10.19 10.12 -11.29
C GLY A 72 9.12 9.97 -10.21
N ASP A 73 8.69 11.08 -9.61
CA ASP A 73 7.52 11.10 -8.75
C ASP A 73 6.30 10.61 -9.56
N ASP A 74 5.98 9.32 -9.52
CA ASP A 74 4.76 8.80 -10.17
C ASP A 74 3.57 9.50 -9.50
N PRO A 75 2.86 10.40 -10.20
CA PRO A 75 1.77 11.17 -9.61
C PRO A 75 0.61 10.26 -9.17
N ASN A 76 0.61 9.00 -9.59
CA ASN A 76 -0.43 8.04 -9.29
C ASN A 76 -0.12 7.12 -8.09
N LEU A 77 1.04 7.27 -7.44
CA LEU A 77 1.40 6.47 -6.28
C LEU A 77 1.64 7.36 -5.06
N ALA A 78 0.88 7.08 -4.00
CA ALA A 78 1.08 7.68 -2.69
C ALA A 78 2.06 6.84 -1.87
N LYS A 79 3.23 7.41 -1.58
CA LYS A 79 4.22 6.88 -0.65
C LYS A 79 4.14 7.66 0.66
N PHE A 80 3.82 6.97 1.74
CA PHE A 80 3.86 7.54 3.08
C PHE A 80 5.32 7.72 3.51
N ASN A 81 5.65 8.93 3.94
CA ASN A 81 7.00 9.37 4.29
C ASN A 81 7.08 10.03 5.67
N SER A 82 6.05 9.82 6.50
CA SER A 82 6.02 10.29 7.89
C SER A 82 6.98 9.55 8.81
N ILE A 83 7.46 8.37 8.42
CA ILE A 83 8.48 7.63 9.18
C ILE A 83 9.65 7.25 8.29
N ASN A 84 10.84 7.49 8.80
CA ASN A 84 12.10 7.02 8.20
C ASN A 84 13.06 6.52 9.28
N LEU A 85 14.04 5.69 8.90
CA LEU A 85 15.18 5.45 9.78
C LEU A 85 16.23 6.53 9.59
N ILE A 86 16.80 6.95 10.71
CA ILE A 86 17.99 7.79 10.75
C ILE A 86 19.05 7.12 11.62
N SER A 87 20.31 7.42 11.32
CA SER A 87 21.43 7.11 12.20
C SER A 87 21.82 8.39 12.92
N ILE A 88 22.03 8.29 14.22
CA ILE A 88 22.31 9.38 15.13
C ILE A 88 23.67 9.11 15.76
N ASP A 89 24.56 10.09 15.64
CA ASP A 89 25.79 10.14 16.42
C ASP A 89 25.48 10.77 17.78
N GLU A 90 25.49 9.97 18.85
CA GLU A 90 25.13 10.41 20.19
C GLU A 90 26.05 11.56 20.67
N GLU A 91 27.32 11.62 20.21
CA GLU A 91 28.26 12.71 20.55
C GLU A 91 27.78 14.09 20.05
N LYS A 92 26.85 14.12 19.09
CA LYS A 92 26.34 15.34 18.48
C LYS A 92 25.02 15.83 19.05
N LEU A 93 24.37 15.05 19.92
CA LEU A 93 23.01 15.33 20.37
C LEU A 93 22.91 16.41 21.47
N THR A 94 23.95 16.56 22.29
CA THR A 94 23.90 17.41 23.48
C THR A 94 24.94 18.54 23.42
N SER A 95 24.56 19.73 23.88
CA SER A 95 25.48 20.88 23.93
C SER A 95 26.62 20.68 24.94
N ASP A 96 26.39 19.87 25.98
CA ASP A 96 27.42 19.46 26.95
C ASP A 96 28.20 18.22 26.48
N LYS A 97 27.84 17.65 25.31
CA LYS A 97 28.41 16.45 24.71
C LYS A 97 28.31 15.21 25.60
N ARG A 98 27.41 15.19 26.58
CA ARG A 98 27.18 13.99 27.39
C ARG A 98 26.40 12.95 26.61
N CYS A 99 26.91 11.72 26.69
CA CYS A 99 26.38 10.53 26.05
C CYS A 99 26.02 9.51 27.14
N THR A 100 24.83 8.92 27.03
CA THR A 100 24.44 7.78 27.86
C THR A 100 25.13 6.50 27.42
N GLY A 101 25.45 6.39 26.12
CA GLY A 101 25.85 5.16 25.46
C GLY A 101 24.74 4.13 25.31
N ASN A 102 23.54 4.44 25.78
CA ASN A 102 22.39 3.58 25.65
C ASN A 102 21.41 4.21 24.67
N CYS A 103 21.44 3.71 23.43
CA CYS A 103 20.57 4.20 22.37
C CYS A 103 19.08 4.07 22.71
N ASP A 104 18.70 3.11 23.55
CA ASP A 104 17.31 2.90 23.98
C ASP A 104 16.80 4.03 24.88
N LEU A 105 17.67 4.92 25.37
CA LEU A 105 17.28 6.09 26.17
C LEU A 105 17.06 7.35 25.33
N LEU A 106 17.25 7.26 24.01
CA LEU A 106 17.09 8.40 23.10
C LEU A 106 15.63 8.69 22.72
N ASP A 107 14.73 7.72 22.87
CA ASP A 107 13.29 7.88 22.58
C ASP A 107 12.48 8.36 23.81
N ASP A 108 13.07 8.30 25.01
CA ASP A 108 12.40 8.63 26.26
C ASP A 108 12.28 10.16 26.42
N HIS A 109 11.03 10.65 26.46
CA HIS A 109 10.53 12.03 26.31
C HIS A 109 11.11 13.15 27.21
N GLY A 110 12.38 13.16 27.61
CA GLY A 110 12.81 14.15 28.62
C GLY A 110 14.28 14.48 28.82
N ARG A 111 15.25 13.92 28.10
CA ARG A 111 16.67 14.28 28.39
C ARG A 111 17.50 14.75 27.21
N VAL A 112 17.15 14.39 25.99
CA VAL A 112 17.92 14.80 24.82
C VAL A 112 16.93 15.11 23.70
N SER A 113 16.35 16.31 23.73
CA SER A 113 15.61 16.78 22.56
C SER A 113 16.62 16.95 21.43
N ALA A 114 16.67 16.00 20.50
CA ALA A 114 17.42 16.12 19.26
C ALA A 114 17.01 17.36 18.43
N ARG A 115 15.99 18.11 18.88
CA ARG A 115 15.49 19.36 18.31
C ARG A 115 16.47 20.54 18.36
N SER A 116 17.59 20.47 19.10
CA SER A 116 18.46 21.64 19.34
C SER A 116 19.88 21.56 18.75
N SER A 117 20.26 20.49 18.05
CA SER A 117 21.58 20.45 17.39
C SER A 117 21.49 21.08 15.99
N ASN A 118 22.60 21.56 15.43
CA ASN A 118 22.64 22.18 14.08
C ASN A 118 22.95 21.18 12.95
N ASP A 119 22.97 19.88 13.23
CA ASP A 119 23.32 18.84 12.24
C ASP A 119 22.16 18.49 11.30
N SER A 120 22.41 18.45 10.00
CA SER A 120 21.40 18.29 8.94
C SER A 120 20.76 16.89 8.87
N ASP A 121 21.27 15.92 9.61
CA ASP A 121 20.76 14.54 9.68
C ASP A 121 19.69 14.33 10.77
N GLN A 122 19.16 15.42 11.34
CA GLN A 122 18.19 15.34 12.44
C GLN A 122 16.79 14.97 12.00
N CYS A 123 16.13 14.18 12.86
CA CYS A 123 14.71 13.91 12.74
C CYS A 123 13.89 15.21 12.91
N PRO A 124 13.15 15.69 11.90
CA PRO A 124 12.24 16.82 12.01
C PRO A 124 10.94 16.39 12.72
N GLY A 125 11.07 15.85 13.93
CA GLY A 125 9.97 15.28 14.69
C GLY A 125 10.45 14.46 15.87
N ASP A 126 9.79 13.33 16.12
CA ASP A 126 9.99 12.54 17.32
C ASP A 126 10.82 11.28 17.02
N LEU A 127 11.80 11.01 17.87
CA LEU A 127 12.58 9.78 17.84
C LEU A 127 11.80 8.67 18.55
N LEU A 128 11.74 7.50 17.92
CA LEU A 128 10.98 6.37 18.41
C LEU A 128 11.80 5.09 18.25
N ASN A 129 11.75 4.22 19.25
CA ASN A 129 12.36 2.89 19.23
C ASN A 129 13.80 2.97 18.71
N CYS A 130 14.68 3.64 19.43
CA CYS A 130 16.10 3.71 19.08
C CYS A 130 16.82 2.43 19.51
N TRP A 131 17.87 2.03 18.78
CA TRP A 131 18.71 0.88 19.13
C TRP A 131 20.16 1.12 18.73
N LEU A 132 21.06 0.37 19.35
CA LEU A 132 22.49 0.41 19.01
C LEU A 132 22.71 -0.11 17.59
N GLU A 133 23.27 0.73 16.72
CA GLU A 133 23.73 0.29 15.40
C GLU A 133 25.14 -0.31 15.52
N TRP A 134 26.07 0.46 16.09
CA TRP A 134 27.38 -0.02 16.49
C TRP A 134 28.01 0.86 17.58
N GLU A 135 28.93 0.26 18.33
CA GLU A 135 29.72 0.96 19.33
C GLU A 135 30.93 1.65 18.70
N THR A 136 31.21 2.90 19.04
CA THR A 136 32.36 3.63 18.47
C THR A 136 33.68 3.14 19.09
N GLU A 137 34.76 3.15 18.31
CA GLU A 137 36.10 2.78 18.83
C GLU A 137 36.52 3.64 20.02
N LYS A 138 36.15 4.94 20.01
CA LYS A 138 36.41 5.86 21.11
C LYS A 138 35.73 5.39 22.39
N ARG A 139 34.44 5.04 22.31
CA ARG A 139 33.67 4.57 23.45
C ARG A 139 34.19 3.24 23.97
N GLN A 140 34.47 2.28 23.08
CA GLN A 140 35.08 1.00 23.45
C GLN A 140 36.38 1.21 24.25
N LYS A 141 37.25 2.10 23.77
CA LYS A 141 38.51 2.42 24.46
C LYS A 141 38.29 3.11 25.81
N ALA A 142 37.33 4.04 25.90
CA ALA A 142 36.96 4.70 27.15
C ALA A 142 36.42 3.68 28.17
N GLN A 143 35.53 2.78 27.73
CA GLN A 143 34.96 1.72 28.55
C GLN A 143 36.05 0.78 29.09
N MET A 144 36.96 0.31 28.23
CA MET A 144 38.10 -0.51 28.65
C MET A 144 38.99 0.19 29.70
N ASN A 145 39.20 1.50 29.57
CA ASN A 145 39.98 2.27 30.55
C ASN A 145 39.28 2.38 31.91
N VAL A 146 37.96 2.61 31.89
CA VAL A 146 37.10 2.61 33.08
C VAL A 146 37.16 1.25 33.77
N ASP A 147 36.95 0.16 33.04
CA ASP A 147 36.93 -1.20 33.58
C ASP A 147 38.29 -1.62 34.16
N ARG A 148 39.38 -1.33 33.45
CA ARG A 148 40.74 -1.59 33.93
C ARG A 148 41.07 -0.81 35.21
N THR A 149 40.61 0.43 35.32
CA THR A 149 40.85 1.25 36.51
C THR A 149 39.97 0.80 37.67
N LYS A 150 38.73 0.40 37.39
CA LYS A 150 37.81 -0.21 38.35
C LYS A 150 38.36 -1.49 38.95
N GLN A 151 38.98 -2.36 38.14
CA GLN A 151 39.63 -3.59 38.62
C GLN A 151 40.86 -3.33 39.50
N ARG A 152 41.57 -2.21 39.29
CA ARG A 152 42.73 -1.82 40.12
C ARG A 152 42.35 -1.09 41.40
N MET A 153 41.12 -0.58 41.48
CA MET A 153 40.56 -0.02 42.70
C MET A 153 40.17 -1.18 43.62
N ASP A 154 41.16 -1.73 44.31
CA ASP A 154 40.98 -2.66 45.41
C ASP A 154 40.45 -1.90 46.63
N CYS A 155 39.18 -1.54 46.58
CA CYS A 155 38.51 -0.79 47.63
C CYS A 155 38.02 -1.75 48.71
N SER A 156 38.84 -1.93 49.75
CA SER A 156 38.31 -2.38 51.03
C SER A 156 37.35 -1.30 51.58
N ILE A 157 36.30 -1.75 52.26
CA ILE A 157 35.01 -1.07 52.53
C ILE A 157 35.11 0.31 53.23
N TYR A 158 36.29 0.78 53.65
CA TYR A 158 36.43 1.93 54.54
C TYR A 158 37.36 3.08 54.12
N GLY A 159 37.83 3.22 52.87
CA GLY A 159 38.78 4.34 52.60
C GLY A 159 39.12 4.77 51.19
N CYS A 160 38.25 4.62 50.19
CA CYS A 160 38.62 4.94 48.79
C CYS A 160 38.54 6.41 48.36
N TRP A 161 38.16 7.32 49.25
CA TRP A 161 37.76 8.68 48.87
C TRP A 161 38.91 9.62 48.44
N LEU A 162 40.19 9.22 48.52
CA LEU A 162 41.34 10.12 48.26
C LEU A 162 42.51 9.48 47.47
N THR A 163 42.30 8.36 46.77
CA THR A 163 43.40 7.71 46.02
C THR A 163 43.57 8.31 44.61
N PRO A 164 44.81 8.40 44.08
CA PRO A 164 45.05 8.73 42.67
C PRO A 164 44.29 7.82 41.68
N ALA A 165 43.94 6.60 42.10
CA ALA A 165 43.14 5.69 41.30
C ALA A 165 41.68 6.15 41.13
N LEU A 166 41.07 6.75 42.18
CA LEU A 166 39.73 7.33 42.08
C LEU A 166 39.72 8.52 41.12
N GLN A 167 40.70 9.42 41.20
CA GLN A 167 40.82 10.55 40.29
C GLN A 167 40.92 10.06 38.83
N LYS A 168 41.80 9.09 38.57
CA LYS A 168 41.96 8.51 37.23
C LYS A 168 40.70 7.80 36.73
N TYR A 169 39.95 7.15 37.61
CA TYR A 169 38.66 6.56 37.27
C TYR A 169 37.65 7.63 36.89
N LEU A 170 37.56 8.72 37.66
CA LEU A 170 36.66 9.84 37.37
C LEU A 170 37.02 10.49 36.03
N GLU A 171 38.30 10.68 35.72
CA GLU A 171 38.77 11.16 34.41
C GLU A 171 38.34 10.22 33.27
N TYR A 172 38.52 8.90 33.40
CA TYR A 172 38.09 7.97 32.37
C TYR A 172 36.59 7.85 32.24
N LYS A 173 35.87 7.95 33.37
CA LYS A 173 34.42 7.98 33.39
C LYS A 173 33.90 9.23 32.70
N GLU A 174 34.52 10.38 32.95
CA GLU A 174 34.18 11.62 32.25
C GLU A 174 34.39 11.48 30.73
N ILE A 175 35.49 10.86 30.28
CA ILE A 175 35.67 10.57 28.85
C ILE A 175 34.58 9.63 28.33
N LEU A 176 34.27 8.54 29.05
CA LEU A 176 33.21 7.60 28.67
C LEU A 176 31.85 8.29 28.55
N ASP A 177 31.52 9.14 29.52
CA ASP A 177 30.29 9.93 29.58
C ASP A 177 30.21 10.98 28.46
N HIS A 178 31.30 11.25 27.72
CA HIS A 178 31.31 12.14 26.54
C HIS A 178 31.69 11.43 25.23
N THR A 179 31.72 10.10 25.22
CA THR A 179 31.92 9.29 24.01
C THR A 179 30.66 8.49 23.71
N GLY A 180 30.11 8.71 22.53
CA GLY A 180 28.79 8.23 22.15
C GLY A 180 28.82 6.97 21.31
N ASN A 181 27.65 6.37 21.14
CA ASN A 181 27.41 5.34 20.15
C ASN A 181 26.80 5.90 18.87
N ILE A 182 26.85 5.09 17.81
CA ILE A 182 25.99 5.34 16.65
C ILE A 182 24.70 4.55 16.86
N CYS A 183 23.62 5.30 16.97
CA CYS A 183 22.29 4.79 17.26
C CYS A 183 21.43 4.84 16.01
N LYS A 184 20.59 3.83 15.80
CA LYS A 184 19.59 3.83 14.74
C LYS A 184 18.23 4.08 15.36
N CYS A 185 17.48 5.03 14.81
CA CYS A 185 16.20 5.44 15.36
C CYS A 185 15.14 5.50 14.27
N ARG A 186 13.88 5.24 14.64
CA ARG A 186 12.75 5.64 13.79
C ARG A 186 12.49 7.11 14.05
N CYS A 187 12.55 7.89 13.00
CA CYS A 187 12.13 9.28 13.02
C CYS A 187 10.67 9.35 12.56
N HIS A 188 9.78 9.77 13.44
CA HIS A 188 8.44 10.19 13.07
C HIS A 188 8.44 11.68 12.77
N ARG A 189 8.42 12.02 11.48
CA ARG A 189 8.43 13.39 10.99
C ARG A 189 7.09 14.05 11.31
N THR A 190 7.14 15.17 12.02
CA THR A 190 5.95 16.01 12.29
C THR A 190 5.91 17.22 11.36
N TYR A 191 7.01 17.51 10.67
CA TYR A 191 7.11 18.54 9.64
C TYR A 191 8.18 18.17 8.58
N SER A 192 8.23 18.94 7.50
CA SER A 192 9.27 18.80 6.47
C SER A 192 10.36 19.87 6.66
N PRO A 193 11.64 19.48 6.85
CA PRO A 193 12.72 20.43 7.07
C PRO A 193 13.15 21.12 5.76
N ASP A 194 12.96 20.45 4.61
CA ASP A 194 13.42 20.91 3.30
C ASP A 194 12.36 21.71 2.51
N SER A 195 11.17 21.95 3.07
CA SER A 195 10.11 22.62 2.32
C SER A 195 9.33 23.61 3.14
N ILE A 196 9.30 24.85 2.62
CA ILE A 196 8.28 25.86 2.91
C ILE A 196 6.87 25.29 2.60
N ASP A 197 6.77 24.29 1.72
CA ASP A 197 5.53 23.54 1.46
C ASP A 197 5.35 22.36 2.42
N SER A 198 4.36 22.48 3.30
CA SER A 198 3.84 21.39 4.13
C SER A 198 3.35 20.18 3.33
N ASP A 199 3.09 20.34 2.03
CA ASP A 199 2.32 19.41 1.19
C ASP A 199 3.06 18.13 0.80
N LYS A 200 4.35 18.00 1.16
CA LYS A 200 5.20 16.85 0.83
C LYS A 200 5.14 15.70 1.85
N LEU A 201 4.59 15.91 3.05
CA LEU A 201 4.60 14.91 4.11
C LEU A 201 3.31 14.07 4.11
N LEU A 202 3.20 13.01 3.32
CA LEU A 202 2.01 12.15 3.38
C LEU A 202 2.04 11.25 4.61
N ASP A 203 1.04 11.38 5.49
CA ASP A 203 1.01 10.68 6.78
C ASP A 203 -0.32 9.99 7.10
N SER A 204 -1.44 10.36 6.45
CA SER A 204 -2.77 9.98 6.91
C SER A 204 -3.74 9.63 5.77
N ILE A 205 -4.83 8.96 6.14
CA ILE A 205 -5.97 8.65 5.26
C ILE A 205 -7.25 9.18 5.89
N CYS A 206 -8.09 9.84 5.09
CA CYS A 206 -9.40 10.34 5.49
C CYS A 206 -10.47 9.26 5.35
N PHE A 207 -11.22 9.02 6.43
CA PHE A 207 -12.33 8.07 6.49
C PHE A 207 -13.71 8.74 6.50
N ASP A 208 -13.79 10.05 6.21
CA ASP A 208 -15.08 10.73 6.12
C ASP A 208 -15.99 10.12 5.05
N PRO A 209 -17.32 10.14 5.30
CA PRO A 209 -18.29 9.71 4.31
C PRO A 209 -18.27 10.62 3.08
N VAL A 210 -18.32 10.01 1.90
CA VAL A 210 -18.47 10.70 0.60
C VAL A 210 -19.80 10.28 0.00
N SER A 211 -20.66 11.24 -0.33
CA SER A 211 -21.97 10.97 -0.94
C SER A 211 -22.19 11.82 -2.19
N VAL A 212 -22.91 11.25 -3.15
CA VAL A 212 -23.31 11.91 -4.41
C VAL A 212 -24.47 12.87 -4.21
N ASP A 213 -24.61 13.83 -5.11
CA ASP A 213 -25.72 14.77 -5.11
C ASP A 213 -27.07 14.05 -5.28
N LYS A 214 -28.15 14.67 -4.80
CA LYS A 214 -29.51 14.13 -4.95
C LYS A 214 -29.84 13.91 -6.44
N GLY A 215 -30.28 12.70 -6.77
CA GLY A 215 -30.60 12.30 -8.15
C GLY A 215 -29.40 11.80 -8.96
N PHE A 216 -28.23 11.69 -8.34
CA PHE A 216 -27.02 11.13 -8.94
C PHE A 216 -26.71 9.75 -8.37
N VAL A 217 -25.85 9.02 -9.06
CA VAL A 217 -25.28 7.74 -8.65
C VAL A 217 -23.77 7.76 -8.82
N ALA A 218 -23.05 6.95 -8.05
CA ALA A 218 -21.62 6.77 -8.24
C ALA A 218 -21.34 5.88 -9.46
N THR A 219 -20.31 6.24 -10.23
CA THR A 219 -19.89 5.62 -11.51
C THR A 219 -18.39 5.31 -11.56
N GLY A 220 -17.70 5.55 -10.45
CA GLY A 220 -16.26 5.39 -10.31
C GLY A 220 -15.78 5.94 -8.98
N ALA A 221 -14.54 5.62 -8.64
CA ALA A 221 -13.90 6.05 -7.41
C ALA A 221 -12.39 6.25 -7.65
N LYS A 222 -11.76 7.12 -6.87
CA LYS A 222 -10.32 7.29 -6.85
C LYS A 222 -9.84 7.80 -5.50
N PHE A 223 -8.55 7.65 -5.25
CA PHE A 223 -7.89 8.39 -4.18
C PHE A 223 -7.28 9.68 -4.71
N THR A 224 -7.24 10.69 -3.86
CA THR A 224 -6.53 11.95 -4.13
C THR A 224 -5.73 12.35 -2.92
N ARG A 225 -4.57 12.97 -3.13
CA ARG A 225 -3.74 13.50 -2.06
C ARG A 225 -3.95 15.01 -1.94
N ARG A 226 -4.19 15.49 -0.72
CA ARG A 226 -4.25 16.91 -0.39
C ARG A 226 -3.82 17.10 1.07
N ASP A 227 -3.07 18.15 1.37
CA ASP A 227 -2.71 18.53 2.75
C ASP A 227 -2.25 17.33 3.58
N ASN A 228 -1.33 16.51 3.04
CA ASN A 228 -0.77 15.33 3.71
C ASN A 228 -1.72 14.14 3.97
N VAL A 229 -2.96 14.23 3.47
CA VAL A 229 -4.01 13.23 3.67
C VAL A 229 -4.45 12.65 2.32
N ILE A 230 -4.72 11.34 2.30
CA ILE A 230 -5.40 10.68 1.19
C ILE A 230 -6.92 10.75 1.39
N TYR A 231 -7.64 11.22 0.38
CA TYR A 231 -9.10 11.33 0.35
C TYR A 231 -9.71 10.38 -0.69
N LEU A 232 -10.79 9.71 -0.33
CA LEU A 232 -11.69 9.08 -1.30
C LEU A 232 -12.45 10.16 -2.08
N GLN A 233 -12.54 10.00 -3.39
CA GLN A 233 -13.47 10.74 -4.24
C GLN A 233 -14.35 9.78 -5.02
N LEU A 234 -15.62 10.11 -5.15
CA LEU A 234 -16.57 9.40 -6.01
C LEU A 234 -16.80 10.20 -7.29
N ARG A 235 -16.88 9.51 -8.43
CA ARG A 235 -17.36 10.09 -9.69
C ARG A 235 -18.86 9.91 -9.77
N GLN A 236 -19.62 10.99 -9.82
CA GLN A 236 -21.07 10.92 -9.92
C GLN A 236 -21.58 11.18 -11.33
N ALA A 237 -22.75 10.65 -11.68
CA ALA A 237 -23.52 11.01 -12.88
C ALA A 237 -25.02 11.00 -12.58
N ARG A 238 -25.79 11.88 -13.24
CA ARG A 238 -27.24 11.97 -13.06
C ARG A 238 -27.90 10.76 -13.69
N LEU A 239 -28.77 10.10 -12.92
CA LEU A 239 -29.61 9.02 -13.39
C LEU A 239 -30.99 9.57 -13.76
N SER A 240 -31.38 9.40 -15.02
CA SER A 240 -32.67 9.84 -15.53
C SER A 240 -33.18 8.88 -16.61
N ASN A 241 -34.38 8.35 -16.43
CA ASN A 241 -35.02 7.41 -17.36
C ASN A 241 -34.14 6.18 -17.64
N GLY A 242 -33.54 5.63 -16.59
CA GLY A 242 -32.66 4.47 -16.68
C GLY A 242 -31.33 4.70 -17.39
N ARG A 243 -30.99 5.95 -17.73
CA ARG A 243 -29.75 6.31 -18.42
C ARG A 243 -28.92 7.28 -17.60
N LEU A 244 -27.60 7.13 -17.68
CA LEU A 244 -26.66 8.08 -17.11
C LEU A 244 -26.36 9.19 -18.10
N THR A 245 -26.43 10.43 -17.63
CA THR A 245 -26.17 11.60 -18.48
C THR A 245 -24.68 11.94 -18.45
N GLU A 246 -23.99 11.73 -19.57
CA GLU A 246 -22.53 11.91 -19.68
C GLU A 246 -22.06 13.33 -19.30
N THR A 247 -22.81 14.35 -19.71
CA THR A 247 -22.49 15.77 -19.45
C THR A 247 -22.56 16.16 -17.97
N THR A 248 -23.15 15.30 -17.14
CA THR A 248 -23.29 15.53 -15.70
C THR A 248 -22.20 14.85 -14.87
N LYS A 249 -21.25 14.15 -15.52
CA LYS A 249 -20.15 13.48 -14.83
C LYS A 249 -19.25 14.49 -14.13
N LYS A 250 -19.07 14.31 -12.83
CA LYS A 250 -18.11 15.10 -12.03
C LYS A 250 -17.56 14.31 -10.87
N TRP A 251 -16.35 14.65 -10.44
CA TRP A 251 -15.75 14.16 -9.21
C TRP A 251 -16.28 14.95 -8.02
N ILE A 252 -16.57 14.25 -6.93
CA ILE A 252 -16.95 14.84 -5.66
C ILE A 252 -15.70 15.05 -4.84
N ASP A 253 -15.47 16.30 -4.47
CA ASP A 253 -14.28 16.72 -3.74
C ASP A 253 -14.66 17.10 -2.31
N LEU A 254 -14.18 16.30 -1.34
CA LEU A 254 -14.26 16.66 0.07
C LEU A 254 -13.26 17.78 0.36
N LYS A 255 -13.76 18.92 0.83
CA LYS A 255 -12.91 20.09 1.10
C LYS A 255 -11.98 19.89 2.30
N ARG A 256 -12.43 19.14 3.32
CA ARG A 256 -11.69 18.88 4.57
C ARG A 256 -12.07 17.52 5.12
N CYS A 257 -11.14 16.89 5.82
CA CYS A 257 -11.41 15.72 6.64
C CYS A 257 -11.71 16.13 8.09
N SER A 258 -12.68 15.48 8.73
CA SER A 258 -12.88 15.58 10.17
C SER A 258 -11.63 15.05 10.91
N PRO A 259 -11.11 15.74 11.93
CA PRO A 259 -9.99 15.25 12.73
C PRO A 259 -10.26 13.87 13.34
N ALA A 260 -11.52 13.58 13.70
CA ALA A 260 -11.92 12.28 14.24
C ALA A 260 -11.81 11.12 13.24
N ASN A 261 -11.88 11.41 11.94
CA ASN A 261 -11.84 10.43 10.85
C ASN A 261 -10.54 10.51 10.03
N THR A 262 -9.62 11.40 10.41
CA THR A 262 -8.27 11.44 9.85
C THR A 262 -7.42 10.45 10.61
N LYS A 263 -7.05 9.34 9.97
CA LYS A 263 -6.27 8.28 10.62
C LYS A 263 -4.83 8.34 10.13
N PRO A 264 -3.85 8.62 11.03
CA PRO A 264 -2.46 8.55 10.65
C PRO A 264 -2.08 7.10 10.36
N VAL A 265 -1.24 6.91 9.35
CA VAL A 265 -0.67 5.61 9.00
C VAL A 265 0.19 5.05 10.12
N PHE A 266 0.74 5.91 10.96
CA PHE A 266 1.39 5.53 12.20
C PHE A 266 0.99 6.46 13.33
N ASN A 267 0.51 5.86 14.41
CA ASN A 267 0.16 6.54 15.63
C ASN A 267 1.31 6.39 16.63
N SER A 268 2.04 7.49 16.87
CA SER A 268 3.16 7.54 17.81
C SER A 268 2.72 7.21 19.24
N ASP A 269 1.60 7.76 19.70
CA ASP A 269 1.10 7.59 21.07
C ASP A 269 0.83 6.13 21.43
N ARG A 270 0.42 5.33 20.44
CA ARG A 270 0.14 3.90 20.58
C ARG A 270 1.24 3.01 20.02
N ASN A 271 2.30 3.59 19.46
CA ASN A 271 3.33 2.90 18.68
C ASN A 271 2.73 1.88 17.69
N LYS A 272 1.65 2.25 17.00
CA LYS A 272 0.85 1.33 16.18
C LYS A 272 0.62 1.90 14.79
N TYR A 273 0.81 1.06 13.78
CA TYR A 273 0.46 1.37 12.40
C TYR A 273 -1.03 1.17 12.12
N LEU A 274 -1.53 1.89 11.11
CA LEU A 274 -2.88 1.73 10.61
C LEU A 274 -3.08 0.32 10.05
N GLU A 275 -4.18 -0.31 10.44
CA GLU A 275 -4.62 -1.59 9.90
C GLU A 275 -5.87 -1.37 9.04
N ILE A 276 -5.89 -1.96 7.85
CA ILE A 276 -7.04 -1.95 6.94
C ILE A 276 -7.51 -3.38 6.73
N LYS A 277 -8.77 -3.64 7.08
CA LYS A 277 -9.46 -4.89 6.73
C LYS A 277 -9.73 -4.88 5.23
N LEU A 278 -9.29 -5.94 4.54
CA LEU A 278 -9.57 -6.09 3.11
C LEU A 278 -10.99 -6.64 2.96
N GLU A 279 -11.90 -5.75 2.60
CA GLU A 279 -13.33 -6.03 2.53
C GLU A 279 -13.92 -5.49 1.23
N ASP A 280 -14.87 -6.26 0.70
CA ASP A 280 -15.77 -5.86 -0.36
C ASP A 280 -17.15 -5.60 0.23
N ILE A 281 -17.61 -4.34 0.20
CA ILE A 281 -18.95 -3.94 0.65
C ILE A 281 -19.82 -3.72 -0.59
N ILE A 282 -20.79 -4.62 -0.79
CA ILE A 282 -21.61 -4.69 -1.99
C ILE A 282 -23.07 -4.55 -1.60
N LEU A 283 -23.79 -3.63 -2.26
CA LEU A 283 -25.22 -3.46 -2.05
C LEU A 283 -26.03 -4.63 -2.64
N PRO A 284 -27.26 -4.86 -2.16
CA PRO A 284 -28.18 -5.84 -2.74
C PRO A 284 -28.43 -5.61 -4.24
N GLU A 285 -28.97 -6.62 -4.90
CA GLU A 285 -29.37 -6.50 -6.31
C GLU A 285 -30.33 -5.32 -6.53
N ASN A 286 -30.18 -4.69 -7.69
CA ASN A 286 -30.90 -3.49 -8.09
C ASN A 286 -30.67 -2.24 -7.23
N ALA A 287 -29.78 -2.27 -6.24
CA ALA A 287 -29.31 -1.06 -5.56
C ALA A 287 -28.03 -0.51 -6.19
N VAL A 288 -27.91 0.81 -6.19
CA VAL A 288 -26.75 1.55 -6.71
C VAL A 288 -26.17 2.45 -5.64
N VAL A 289 -24.85 2.64 -5.68
CA VAL A 289 -24.13 3.42 -4.67
C VAL A 289 -24.43 4.90 -4.81
N THR A 290 -24.81 5.50 -3.69
CA THR A 290 -24.99 6.95 -3.52
C THR A 290 -24.07 7.51 -2.43
N GLY A 291 -23.45 6.68 -1.60
CA GLY A 291 -22.44 7.14 -0.65
C GLY A 291 -21.56 6.02 -0.12
N VAL A 292 -20.37 6.39 0.38
CA VAL A 292 -19.36 5.46 0.88
C VAL A 292 -18.70 6.04 2.12
N THR A 293 -18.58 5.21 3.17
CA THR A 293 -17.69 5.44 4.32
C THR A 293 -16.65 4.32 4.31
N LEU A 294 -15.39 4.65 4.04
CA LEU A 294 -14.32 3.66 3.81
C LEU A 294 -14.22 2.65 4.96
N GLY A 295 -14.26 1.35 4.63
CA GLY A 295 -14.13 0.27 5.60
C GLY A 295 -15.27 0.16 6.62
N GLU A 296 -16.33 0.94 6.49
CA GLU A 296 -17.46 0.94 7.43
C GLU A 296 -18.78 0.64 6.74
N SER A 297 -19.15 1.38 5.70
CA SER A 297 -20.45 1.20 5.05
C SER A 297 -20.53 1.76 3.63
N VAL A 298 -21.47 1.23 2.86
CA VAL A 298 -21.90 1.73 1.56
C VAL A 298 -23.38 2.06 1.63
N GLN A 299 -23.73 3.28 1.24
CA GLN A 299 -25.09 3.76 1.11
C GLN A 299 -25.53 3.71 -0.35
N GLY A 300 -26.80 3.43 -0.58
CA GLY A 300 -27.37 3.35 -1.90
C GLY A 300 -28.87 3.54 -1.94
N ARG A 301 -29.40 3.44 -3.16
CA ARG A 301 -30.84 3.50 -3.44
C ARG A 301 -31.22 2.38 -4.39
N TYR A 302 -32.41 1.82 -4.18
CA TYR A 302 -32.97 0.83 -5.10
C TYR A 302 -33.41 1.46 -6.40
N LEU A 303 -33.30 0.67 -7.47
CA LEU A 303 -33.85 0.96 -8.78
C LEU A 303 -35.09 0.09 -9.03
N ASN A 304 -36.07 0.66 -9.72
CA ASN A 304 -37.23 -0.06 -10.23
C ASN A 304 -36.93 -0.73 -11.59
N ASP A 305 -37.93 -1.39 -12.16
CA ASP A 305 -37.80 -2.10 -13.46
C ASP A 305 -37.45 -1.15 -14.62
N ASN A 306 -37.79 0.14 -14.50
CA ASN A 306 -37.42 1.18 -15.47
C ASN A 306 -36.02 1.77 -15.20
N LEU A 307 -35.25 1.15 -14.30
CA LEU A 307 -33.90 1.54 -13.89
C LEU A 307 -33.83 2.98 -13.32
N ASN A 308 -34.94 3.50 -12.81
CA ASN A 308 -35.02 4.76 -12.07
C ASN A 308 -35.04 4.49 -10.58
N PHE A 309 -34.75 5.51 -9.76
CA PHE A 309 -34.89 5.38 -8.31
C PHE A 309 -36.28 4.92 -7.90
N ASP A 310 -36.32 3.87 -7.09
CA ASP A 310 -37.54 3.38 -6.49
C ASP A 310 -37.85 4.19 -5.22
N GLU A 311 -38.69 5.22 -5.38
CA GLU A 311 -39.12 6.09 -4.29
C GLU A 311 -39.91 5.34 -3.19
N LYS A 312 -40.36 4.09 -3.43
CA LYS A 312 -41.09 3.30 -2.42
C LYS A 312 -40.18 2.51 -1.50
N ARG A 313 -39.00 2.08 -1.98
CA ARG A 313 -38.08 1.21 -1.22
C ARG A 313 -37.12 1.97 -0.31
N GLY A 314 -36.99 3.27 -0.49
CA GLY A 314 -36.10 4.12 0.32
C GLY A 314 -34.61 3.85 0.08
N GLU A 315 -33.79 4.36 0.99
CA GLU A 315 -32.33 4.17 0.98
C GLU A 315 -31.94 2.84 1.61
N VAL A 316 -30.84 2.26 1.12
CA VAL A 316 -30.23 1.05 1.66
C VAL A 316 -28.83 1.37 2.16
N THR A 317 -28.48 0.86 3.33
CA THR A 317 -27.12 0.95 3.87
C THR A 317 -26.61 -0.45 4.12
N GLN A 318 -25.55 -0.84 3.41
CA GLN A 318 -24.80 -2.05 3.71
C GLN A 318 -23.61 -1.68 4.59
N ARG A 319 -23.57 -2.21 5.81
CA ARG A 319 -22.42 -2.07 6.71
C ARG A 319 -21.39 -3.16 6.44
N SER A 320 -20.18 -2.93 6.94
CA SER A 320 -19.11 -3.92 7.03
C SER A 320 -19.64 -5.22 7.63
N GLN A 321 -19.35 -6.32 6.95
CA GLN A 321 -19.65 -7.70 7.29
C GLN A 321 -18.49 -8.36 8.04
N CYS A 322 -17.31 -7.72 8.06
CA CYS A 322 -16.12 -8.23 8.75
C CYS A 322 -16.24 -8.14 10.29
N SER A 323 -16.93 -9.11 10.88
CA SER A 323 -17.02 -9.29 12.34
C SER A 323 -15.71 -9.89 12.92
N GLY A 324 -15.25 -9.37 14.07
CA GLY A 324 -14.05 -9.87 14.77
C GLY A 324 -12.70 -9.38 14.22
N SER A 325 -11.61 -9.98 14.71
CA SER A 325 -10.27 -9.83 14.13
C SER A 325 -10.18 -10.71 12.88
N THR A 326 -9.82 -10.12 11.74
CA THR A 326 -9.48 -10.89 10.54
C THR A 326 -8.40 -11.92 10.87
N THR A 327 -8.55 -13.16 10.40
CA THR A 327 -7.69 -14.28 10.78
C THR A 327 -6.28 -14.19 10.20
N TYR A 328 -6.08 -13.41 9.14
CA TYR A 328 -4.83 -13.41 8.39
C TYR A 328 -4.25 -12.00 8.18
N SER A 329 -3.05 -11.73 8.70
CA SER A 329 -2.23 -10.61 8.24
C SER A 329 -1.58 -10.99 6.92
N VAL A 330 -1.68 -10.13 5.90
CA VAL A 330 -0.99 -10.35 4.62
C VAL A 330 0.53 -10.38 4.83
N PHE A 331 1.04 -9.62 5.79
CA PHE A 331 2.43 -9.65 6.21
C PHE A 331 2.59 -10.63 7.38
N ARG A 332 2.98 -11.88 7.10
CA ARG A 332 3.28 -12.89 8.13
C ARG A 332 4.57 -12.61 8.89
N ASN A 333 5.53 -11.93 8.24
CA ASN A 333 6.84 -11.59 8.80
C ASN A 333 7.02 -10.06 8.78
N TYR A 334 7.64 -9.51 9.82
CA TYR A 334 7.96 -8.09 9.94
C TYR A 334 8.98 -7.59 8.90
N GLN A 335 9.59 -8.50 8.14
CA GLN A 335 10.55 -8.17 7.11
C GLN A 335 9.87 -8.02 5.75
N VAL A 336 9.43 -6.80 5.42
CA VAL A 336 8.73 -6.49 4.18
C VAL A 336 9.51 -5.45 3.39
N LYS A 337 9.94 -5.81 2.19
CA LYS A 337 10.71 -4.92 1.30
C LYS A 337 9.80 -3.89 0.61
N PRO A 338 10.33 -2.71 0.25
CA PRO A 338 9.61 -1.74 -0.58
C PRO A 338 9.16 -2.37 -1.89
N SER A 339 7.97 -2.03 -2.37
CA SER A 339 7.44 -2.53 -3.63
C SER A 339 8.28 -2.02 -4.81
N THR A 340 8.90 -2.93 -5.57
CA THR A 340 9.67 -2.59 -6.78
C THR A 340 8.90 -2.97 -8.04
N GLY A 341 9.09 -2.21 -9.12
CA GLY A 341 8.49 -2.50 -10.43
C GLY A 341 8.90 -3.86 -11.02
N VAL A 342 9.94 -4.51 -10.50
CA VAL A 342 10.43 -5.82 -10.99
C VAL A 342 9.50 -6.98 -10.57
N SER A 343 8.63 -6.78 -9.57
CA SER A 343 7.71 -7.78 -9.03
C SER A 343 6.45 -8.05 -9.89
N ILE A 344 6.39 -7.53 -11.12
CA ILE A 344 5.19 -7.58 -11.98
C ILE A 344 4.86 -8.99 -12.51
N ARG A 345 5.83 -9.91 -12.57
CA ARG A 345 5.61 -11.22 -13.23
C ARG A 345 4.85 -12.25 -12.37
N GLU A 346 4.87 -12.11 -11.03
CA GLU A 346 4.24 -13.05 -10.11
C GLU A 346 3.47 -12.30 -9.01
N ASN A 347 2.50 -11.47 -9.37
CA ASN A 347 1.74 -10.69 -8.40
C ASN A 347 0.51 -11.49 -7.90
N ASN A 348 0.40 -11.67 -6.58
CA ASN A 348 -0.73 -12.36 -5.96
C ASN A 348 -1.72 -11.34 -5.42
N GLU A 349 -3.01 -11.53 -5.71
CA GLU A 349 -4.09 -10.79 -5.06
C GLU A 349 -4.36 -11.39 -3.68
N PHE A 350 -4.29 -10.55 -2.64
CA PHE A 350 -4.53 -10.96 -1.24
C PHE A 350 -5.85 -10.43 -0.68
N SER A 351 -6.77 -10.02 -1.56
CA SER A 351 -7.94 -9.19 -1.24
C SER A 351 -9.25 -9.95 -1.14
N LYS A 352 -9.20 -11.19 -0.64
CA LYS A 352 -10.43 -11.95 -0.39
C LYS A 352 -11.20 -11.28 0.75
N SER A 353 -12.42 -10.84 0.46
CA SER A 353 -13.26 -10.08 1.39
C SER A 353 -13.34 -10.75 2.78
N CYS A 354 -13.04 -9.97 3.82
CA CYS A 354 -13.03 -10.36 5.23
C CYS A 354 -12.11 -11.52 5.64
N GLN A 355 -11.23 -12.00 4.75
CA GLN A 355 -10.27 -13.05 5.09
C GLN A 355 -8.96 -12.49 5.63
N SER A 356 -8.58 -11.30 5.16
CA SER A 356 -7.26 -10.71 5.40
C SER A 356 -7.35 -9.25 5.80
N HIS A 357 -6.30 -8.79 6.46
CA HIS A 357 -6.03 -7.38 6.67
C HIS A 357 -4.59 -7.08 6.28
N ILE A 358 -4.34 -5.81 5.97
CA ILE A 358 -3.01 -5.25 5.85
C ILE A 358 -2.75 -4.38 7.08
N SER A 359 -1.53 -4.45 7.61
CA SER A 359 -1.01 -3.41 8.48
C SER A 359 -0.03 -2.61 7.65
N PHE A 360 -0.16 -1.28 7.68
CA PHE A 360 0.98 -0.48 7.26
C PHE A 360 2.18 -0.79 8.15
N GLN A 361 3.38 -0.65 7.62
CA GLN A 361 4.60 -0.79 8.39
C GLN A 361 5.76 -0.15 7.64
N GLY A 362 6.80 0.28 8.37
CA GLY A 362 8.07 0.60 7.73
C GLY A 362 8.57 -0.60 6.95
N SER A 363 9.01 -0.39 5.71
CA SER A 363 9.70 -1.45 4.98
C SER A 363 10.91 -1.94 5.79
N SER A 364 11.31 -3.20 5.74
CA SER A 364 12.60 -3.65 6.25
C SER A 364 13.60 -3.72 5.10
N GLN A 365 14.76 -3.08 5.24
CA GLN A 365 15.87 -3.28 4.34
C GLN A 365 17.00 -3.95 5.12
N ASP A 366 17.55 -5.02 4.56
CA ASP A 366 18.60 -5.83 5.18
C ASP A 366 19.85 -5.04 5.50
N ASN A 367 20.06 -3.86 4.92
CA ASN A 367 21.03 -2.87 5.35
C ASN A 367 20.66 -1.50 4.75
N GLU A 368 20.55 -0.52 5.63
CA GLU A 368 20.57 0.92 5.38
C GLU A 368 19.35 1.54 4.67
N LYS A 369 18.66 2.35 5.49
CA LYS A 369 17.55 3.27 5.17
C LYS A 369 16.22 2.54 4.93
N LEU A 370 15.25 2.77 5.84
CA LEU A 370 13.83 2.52 5.55
C LEU A 370 13.24 3.83 5.06
N PRO A 371 13.20 4.09 3.75
CA PRO A 371 12.69 5.37 3.27
C PRO A 371 11.16 5.44 3.31
N TYR A 372 10.43 4.32 3.33
CA TYR A 372 8.99 4.32 3.08
C TYR A 372 8.18 3.39 3.98
N VAL A 373 6.94 3.81 4.23
CA VAL A 373 5.90 2.97 4.80
C VAL A 373 5.13 2.27 3.67
N VAL A 374 4.94 0.96 3.82
CA VAL A 374 4.29 0.08 2.85
C VAL A 374 2.98 -0.49 3.41
N PRO A 375 2.00 -0.89 2.57
CA PRO A 375 1.97 -0.81 1.09
C PRO A 375 1.89 0.63 0.55
N TYR A 376 2.21 0.82 -0.72
CA TYR A 376 1.92 2.09 -1.41
C TYR A 376 0.45 2.14 -1.81
N VAL A 377 -0.13 3.34 -1.83
CA VAL A 377 -1.54 3.53 -2.22
C VAL A 377 -1.62 3.97 -3.67
N ASP A 378 -2.43 3.26 -4.45
CA ASP A 378 -2.72 3.57 -5.85
C ASP A 378 -3.77 4.68 -5.94
N LEU A 379 -3.39 5.79 -6.56
CA LEU A 379 -4.22 6.99 -6.73
C LEU A 379 -4.96 7.01 -8.08
N ARG A 380 -4.75 6.00 -8.95
CA ARG A 380 -5.42 5.94 -10.24
C ARG A 380 -6.93 5.88 -10.08
N GLU A 381 -7.62 6.51 -11.01
CA GLU A 381 -9.07 6.42 -11.05
C GLU A 381 -9.53 5.04 -11.53
N ILE A 382 -10.60 4.57 -10.91
CA ILE A 382 -11.26 3.33 -11.30
C ILE A 382 -12.68 3.71 -11.70
N VAL A 383 -12.94 3.59 -12.99
CA VAL A 383 -14.17 4.01 -13.62
C VAL A 383 -14.70 2.89 -14.48
N THR A 384 -16.00 2.84 -14.68
CA THR A 384 -16.59 1.91 -15.64
C THR A 384 -16.32 2.41 -17.06
N GLU A 385 -15.94 1.48 -17.96
CA GLU A 385 -15.69 1.77 -19.39
C GLU A 385 -16.96 2.28 -20.07
N SER A 386 -18.07 1.56 -19.88
CA SER A 386 -19.42 2.02 -20.18
C SER A 386 -19.95 2.85 -19.02
N PRO A 387 -20.68 3.97 -19.24
CA PRO A 387 -21.29 4.75 -18.16
C PRO A 387 -22.30 3.89 -17.40
N GLU A 388 -21.88 3.35 -16.26
CA GLU A 388 -22.68 2.45 -15.43
C GLU A 388 -22.57 2.86 -13.96
N ALA A 389 -23.64 2.61 -13.22
CA ALA A 389 -23.64 2.81 -11.79
C ALA A 389 -22.85 1.68 -11.11
N ILE A 390 -22.06 2.03 -10.09
CA ILE A 390 -21.43 1.02 -9.25
C ILE A 390 -22.41 0.55 -8.17
N ARG A 391 -22.29 -0.72 -7.77
CA ARG A 391 -23.10 -1.38 -6.74
C ARG A 391 -22.31 -1.58 -5.43
N GLY A 392 -20.99 -1.45 -5.46
CA GLY A 392 -20.17 -1.63 -4.28
C GLY A 392 -18.76 -1.09 -4.45
N ILE A 393 -18.03 -1.09 -3.33
CA ILE A 393 -16.63 -0.68 -3.25
C ILE A 393 -15.89 -1.66 -2.35
N GLY A 394 -14.60 -1.83 -2.58
CA GLY A 394 -13.73 -2.63 -1.73
C GLY A 394 -12.28 -2.25 -1.85
N TRP A 395 -11.44 -3.03 -1.19
CA TRP A 395 -9.98 -2.90 -1.24
C TRP A 395 -9.36 -3.94 -2.15
N HIS A 396 -8.36 -3.54 -2.93
CA HIS A 396 -7.56 -4.43 -3.75
C HIS A 396 -6.07 -4.24 -3.43
N HIS A 397 -5.57 -5.13 -2.57
CA HIS A 397 -4.16 -5.37 -2.32
C HIS A 397 -3.59 -6.46 -3.26
N ARG A 398 -2.46 -6.10 -3.87
CA ARG A 398 -1.63 -7.00 -4.69
C ARG A 398 -0.18 -6.93 -4.20
N SER A 399 0.46 -8.08 -3.99
CA SER A 399 1.87 -8.12 -3.59
C SER A 399 2.62 -9.38 -4.07
N PHE A 400 3.94 -9.34 -3.95
CA PHE A 400 4.83 -10.49 -4.01
C PHE A 400 5.26 -10.89 -2.58
N PRO A 401 5.45 -12.19 -2.27
CA PRO A 401 5.94 -12.62 -0.96
C PRO A 401 7.21 -11.87 -0.53
N GLY A 402 7.19 -11.29 0.67
CA GLY A 402 8.29 -10.49 1.20
C GLY A 402 8.30 -9.01 0.78
N TYR A 403 7.30 -8.54 0.04
CA TYR A 403 7.17 -7.14 -0.40
C TYR A 403 5.86 -6.52 0.10
N GLY A 404 5.87 -5.18 0.22
CA GLY A 404 4.72 -4.41 0.69
C GLY A 404 3.52 -4.46 -0.24
N GLY A 405 3.77 -4.47 -1.54
CA GLY A 405 2.75 -4.42 -2.57
C GLY A 405 2.09 -3.05 -2.73
N PHE A 406 0.91 -3.07 -3.33
CA PHE A 406 0.11 -1.90 -3.64
C PHE A 406 -1.31 -2.10 -3.13
N LEU A 407 -1.87 -1.06 -2.52
CA LEU A 407 -3.26 -1.00 -2.09
C LEU A 407 -4.02 -0.07 -3.03
N ALA A 408 -5.04 -0.59 -3.70
CA ALA A 408 -5.91 0.14 -4.58
C ALA A 408 -7.38 0.03 -4.13
N LEU A 409 -8.23 0.85 -4.72
CA LEU A 409 -9.68 0.65 -4.66
C LEU A 409 -10.11 -0.51 -5.57
N LYS A 410 -11.28 -1.05 -5.28
CA LYS A 410 -12.02 -1.99 -6.12
C LYS A 410 -13.45 -1.48 -6.24
N ILE A 411 -14.03 -1.51 -7.44
CA ILE A 411 -15.44 -1.17 -7.64
C ILE A 411 -16.20 -2.38 -8.20
N PHE A 412 -17.46 -2.50 -7.82
CA PHE A 412 -18.35 -3.55 -8.32
C PHE A 412 -19.38 -2.92 -9.23
N LYS A 413 -19.46 -3.38 -10.47
CA LYS A 413 -20.48 -2.91 -11.42
C LYS A 413 -21.85 -3.46 -11.02
N LYS A 414 -22.90 -2.72 -11.37
CA LYS A 414 -24.25 -3.28 -11.42
C LYS A 414 -24.28 -4.31 -12.56
N VAL A 415 -24.68 -5.53 -12.25
CA VAL A 415 -24.91 -6.60 -13.25
C VAL A 415 -26.27 -6.42 -13.89
#